data_AF-A0A2N2FLI2-F1
#
_entry.id   AF-A0A2N2FLI2-F1
#
_cell.length_a   1.000
_cell.length_b   1.000
_cell.length_c   1.000
_cell.angle_alpha   90.00
_cell.angle_beta   90.00
_cell.angle_gamma   90.00
#
_symmetry.space_group_name_H-M   'P 1'
#
loop_
_entity.id
_entity.type
_entity.pdbx_description
1 polymer ?
#
loop_
_entity_poly.entity_id
_entity_poly.type
_entity_poly.pdbx_seq_one_letter_code
_entity_poly.pdbx_strand_id
1 'polypeptide(L)'
;MAQKTYEVAGVPLENIRNRNELRVVKLLPQVLAEHLDYHPGYLDIQDIYALTLNNLPPRYRQQGTIIISEPVSDAEILRELRNSVNQVELSPTDREKG
;
A
#
# COMPACT_ATOMS: atom_id res chain seq x y z
N MET A 1 -11.31 -2.38 -20.03
CA MET A 1 -10.35 -3.51 -20.09
C MET A 1 -10.90 -4.62 -19.22
N ALA A 2 -11.01 -5.86 -19.73
CA ALA A 2 -11.54 -6.97 -18.95
C ALA A 2 -10.58 -7.29 -17.80
N GLN A 3 -11.05 -7.20 -16.56
CA GLN A 3 -10.29 -7.57 -15.38
C GLN A 3 -10.04 -9.08 -15.44
N LYS A 4 -8.78 -9.50 -15.53
CA LYS A 4 -8.42 -10.93 -15.44
C LYS A 4 -8.89 -11.44 -14.08
N THR A 5 -9.88 -12.31 -14.09
CA THR A 5 -10.33 -13.03 -12.90
C THR A 5 -9.29 -14.08 -12.57
N TYR A 6 -8.72 -14.01 -11.37
CA TYR A 6 -7.80 -15.02 -10.88
C TYR A 6 -8.61 -16.13 -10.23
N GLU A 7 -8.51 -17.34 -10.76
CA GLU A 7 -9.26 -18.51 -10.29
C GLU A 7 -8.29 -19.69 -10.09
N VAL A 8 -8.48 -20.43 -9.01
CA VAL A 8 -7.79 -21.71 -8.77
C VAL A 8 -8.84 -22.76 -8.45
N ALA A 9 -8.92 -23.80 -9.29
CA ALA A 9 -9.83 -24.94 -9.10
C ALA A 9 -11.31 -24.54 -8.89
N GLY A 10 -11.84 -23.61 -9.69
CA GLY A 10 -13.22 -23.14 -9.54
C GLY A 10 -13.41 -22.06 -8.48
N VAL A 11 -12.36 -21.68 -7.74
CA VAL A 11 -12.45 -20.71 -6.64
C VAL A 11 -11.94 -19.33 -7.09
N PRO A 12 -12.81 -18.30 -7.14
CA PRO A 12 -12.42 -16.93 -7.45
C PRO A 12 -11.59 -16.31 -6.32
N LEU A 13 -10.51 -15.59 -6.66
CA LEU A 13 -9.60 -14.95 -5.71
C LEU A 13 -9.75 -13.42 -5.66
N GLU A 14 -10.59 -12.82 -6.51
CA GLU A 14 -10.73 -11.35 -6.63
C GLU A 14 -11.20 -10.63 -5.37
N ASN A 15 -11.88 -11.36 -4.47
CA ASN A 15 -12.42 -10.84 -3.22
C ASN A 15 -11.41 -10.91 -2.06
N ILE A 16 -10.22 -11.46 -2.28
CA ILE A 16 -9.15 -11.52 -1.29
C ILE A 16 -8.34 -10.21 -1.36
N ARG A 17 -8.49 -9.36 -0.34
CA ARG A 17 -7.82 -8.06 -0.27
C ARG A 17 -7.06 -7.89 1.03
N ASN A 18 -5.92 -7.21 0.99
CA ASN A 18 -5.18 -6.89 2.20
C ASN A 18 -5.90 -5.73 2.92
N ARG A 19 -6.23 -5.90 4.19
CA ARG A 19 -6.91 -4.87 5.00
C ARG A 19 -6.14 -3.58 5.12
N ASN A 20 -4.81 -3.67 5.04
CA ASN A 20 -3.94 -2.51 5.17
C ASN A 20 -4.08 -1.58 3.96
N GLU A 21 -4.47 -2.08 2.78
CA GLU A 21 -4.63 -1.29 1.55
C GLU A 21 -5.49 -0.04 1.79
N LEU A 22 -6.68 -0.22 2.35
CA LEU A 22 -7.61 0.89 2.60
C LEU A 22 -7.07 1.88 3.65
N ARG A 23 -6.31 1.39 4.64
CA ARG A 23 -5.74 2.25 5.69
C ARG A 23 -4.57 3.05 5.17
N VAL A 24 -3.69 2.43 4.37
CA VAL A 24 -2.59 3.09 3.67
C VAL A 24 -3.14 4.20 2.76
N VAL A 25 -4.14 3.92 1.93
CA VAL A 25 -4.77 4.94 1.06
C VAL A 25 -5.33 6.12 1.87
N LYS A 26 -5.93 5.86 3.03
CA LYS A 26 -6.49 6.93 3.89
C LYS A 26 -5.42 7.80 4.55
N LEU A 27 -4.29 7.21 4.93
CA LEU A 27 -3.24 7.89 5.70
C LEU A 27 -2.16 8.51 4.81
N LEU A 28 -1.96 8.00 3.60
CA LEU A 28 -0.94 8.47 2.66
C LEU A 28 -1.01 9.99 2.40
N PRO A 29 -2.18 10.62 2.15
CA PRO A 29 -2.25 12.07 1.94
C PRO A 29 -1.76 12.89 3.13
N GLN A 30 -1.96 12.37 4.36
CA GLN A 30 -1.50 13.05 5.57
C GLN A 30 0.03 13.07 5.63
N VAL A 31 0.66 11.94 5.31
CA VAL A 31 2.12 11.83 5.28
C VAL A 31 2.72 12.67 4.16
N LEU A 32 2.12 12.67 2.97
CA LEU A 32 2.60 13.53 1.88
C LEU A 32 2.54 15.03 2.25
N ALA A 33 1.53 15.45 3.01
CA ALA A 33 1.42 16.83 3.49
C ALA A 33 2.50 17.21 4.53
N GLU A 34 3.18 16.23 5.16
CA GLU A 34 4.34 16.47 6.03
C GLU A 34 5.59 16.87 5.22
N HIS A 35 5.65 16.54 3.92
CA HIS A 35 6.79 16.80 3.04
C HIS A 35 6.45 17.96 2.07
N LEU A 36 6.57 19.20 2.55
CA LEU A 36 6.16 20.40 1.78
C LEU A 36 6.93 20.61 0.47
N ASP A 37 8.18 20.16 0.40
CA ASP A 37 9.03 20.32 -0.79
C ASP A 37 8.91 19.16 -1.79
N TYR A 38 8.29 18.05 -1.39
CA TYR A 38 8.18 16.84 -2.19
C TYR A 38 6.86 16.78 -2.94
N HIS A 39 6.93 16.77 -4.27
CA HIS A 39 5.78 16.69 -5.16
C HIS A 39 5.79 15.34 -5.89
N PRO A 40 5.28 14.26 -5.26
CA PRO A 40 5.36 12.92 -5.83
C PRO A 40 4.61 12.83 -7.15
N GLY A 41 5.26 12.24 -8.15
CA GLY A 41 4.66 11.89 -9.41
C GLY A 41 3.69 10.70 -9.29
N TYR A 42 3.07 10.33 -10.41
CA TYR A 42 2.18 9.18 -10.46
C TYR A 42 2.87 7.87 -10.06
N LEU A 43 4.10 7.64 -10.53
CA LEU A 43 4.88 6.45 -10.20
C LEU A 43 5.33 6.45 -8.74
N ASP A 44 5.75 7.60 -8.21
CA ASP A 44 6.14 7.73 -6.81
C ASP A 44 5.01 7.32 -5.86
N ILE A 45 3.77 7.76 -6.13
CA ILE A 45 2.60 7.39 -5.33
C ILE A 45 2.37 5.86 -5.36
N GLN A 46 2.56 5.23 -6.51
CA GLN A 46 2.43 3.78 -6.64
C GLN A 46 3.54 3.04 -5.90
N ASP A 47 4.77 3.52 -6.00
CA ASP A 47 5.94 2.93 -5.35
C ASP A 47 5.85 3.07 -3.84
N ILE A 48 5.46 4.24 -3.33
CA ILE A 48 5.22 4.47 -1.89
C ILE A 48 4.15 3.51 -1.38
N TYR A 49 3.03 3.39 -2.10
CA TYR A 49 1.95 2.48 -1.74
C TYR A 49 2.39 1.02 -1.71
N ALA A 50 3.08 0.55 -2.76
CA ALA A 50 3.55 -0.82 -2.88
C ALA A 50 4.61 -1.14 -1.81
N LEU A 51 5.58 -0.25 -1.62
CA LEU A 51 6.66 -0.39 -0.64
C LEU A 51 6.11 -0.45 0.78
N THR A 52 5.17 0.44 1.12
CA THR A 52 4.51 0.44 2.43
C THR A 52 3.82 -0.91 2.69
N LEU A 53 3.05 -1.42 1.72
CA LEU A 53 2.35 -2.69 1.88
C LEU A 53 3.28 -3.90 1.96
N ASN A 54 4.42 -3.87 1.26
CA ASN A 54 5.43 -4.91 1.31
C ASN A 54 6.11 -4.98 2.68
N ASN A 55 6.28 -3.83 3.35
CA ASN A 55 6.94 -3.75 4.65
C ASN A 55 5.99 -4.03 5.84
N LEU A 56 4.68 -3.92 5.62
CA LEU A 56 3.68 -4.26 6.63
C LEU A 56 3.36 -5.77 6.62
N PRO A 57 3.11 -6.40 7.78
CA PRO A 57 2.63 -7.77 7.83
C PRO A 57 1.33 -7.92 7.00
N PRO A 58 1.31 -8.79 5.97
CA PRO A 58 0.16 -8.90 5.08
C PRO A 58 -1.06 -9.47 5.83
N ARG A 59 -2.24 -8.88 5.60
CA ARG A 59 -3.50 -9.30 6.24
C ARG A 59 -4.64 -9.38 5.26
N TYR A 60 -4.75 -10.51 4.60
CA TYR A 60 -5.84 -10.76 3.67
C TYR A 60 -7.13 -11.14 4.41
N ARG A 61 -8.26 -10.51 4.03
CA ARG A 61 -9.59 -11.00 4.43
C ARG A 61 -10.22 -11.77 3.29
N GLN A 62 -10.83 -12.90 3.65
CA GLN A 62 -11.85 -13.56 2.87
C GLN A 62 -13.21 -13.07 3.35
N GLN A 63 -14.15 -12.85 2.42
CA GLN A 63 -15.51 -12.44 2.74
C GLN A 63 -16.19 -13.54 3.59
N GLY A 64 -16.49 -13.26 4.86
CA GLY A 64 -17.20 -14.18 5.77
C GLY A 64 -16.40 -14.74 6.96
N THR A 65 -15.10 -14.48 7.09
CA THR A 65 -14.29 -14.97 8.23
C THR A 65 -14.18 -13.95 9.37
N ILE A 66 -14.42 -14.38 10.61
CA ILE A 66 -14.24 -13.58 11.83
C ILE A 66 -12.74 -13.49 12.14
N ILE A 67 -12.19 -12.29 12.23
CA ILE A 67 -10.78 -12.04 12.56
C ILE A 67 -10.67 -11.61 14.02
N ILE A 68 -9.86 -12.33 14.79
CA ILE A 68 -9.78 -12.26 16.26
C ILE A 68 -8.76 -11.21 16.77
N SER A 69 -7.93 -10.59 15.91
CA SER A 69 -6.94 -9.60 16.37
C SER A 69 -6.54 -8.56 15.30
N GLU A 70 -6.33 -7.32 15.78
CA GLU A 70 -5.77 -6.19 15.03
C GLU A 70 -4.40 -5.80 15.61
N PRO A 71 -3.29 -6.35 15.09
CA PRO A 71 -1.96 -6.05 15.61
C PRO A 71 -1.25 -4.90 14.89
N VAL A 72 -1.69 -4.50 13.70
CA VAL A 72 -1.10 -3.35 12.99
C VAL A 72 -1.91 -2.11 13.35
N SER A 73 -1.31 -1.21 14.11
CA SER A 73 -1.89 0.08 14.49
C SER A 73 -1.76 1.11 13.36
N ASP A 74 -2.58 2.17 13.39
CA ASP A 74 -2.43 3.28 12.43
C ASP A 74 -1.07 3.96 12.59
N ALA A 75 -0.51 3.98 13.81
CA ALA A 75 0.81 4.51 14.09
C ALA A 75 1.93 3.75 13.35
N GLU A 76 1.83 2.42 13.26
CA GLU A 76 2.78 1.62 12.49
C GLU A 76 2.66 1.87 10.99
N ILE A 77 1.43 2.02 10.48
CA ILE A 77 1.20 2.36 9.06
C ILE A 77 1.78 3.75 8.75
N LEU A 78 1.55 4.74 9.60
CA LEU A 78 2.11 6.08 9.45
C LEU A 78 3.64 6.06 9.47
N ARG A 79 4.24 5.30 10.38
CA ARG A 79 5.70 5.13 10.44
C ARG A 79 6.22 4.54 9.13
N GLU A 80 5.58 3.50 8.62
CA GLU A 80 6.03 2.83 7.41
C GLU A 80 5.81 3.66 6.14
N LEU A 81 4.72 4.43 6.10
CA LEU A 81 4.47 5.42 5.06
C LEU A 81 5.60 6.45 4.99
N ARG A 82 5.99 7.04 6.14
CA ARG A 82 7.10 8.00 6.19
C ARG A 82 8.41 7.39 5.70
N ASN A 83 8.71 6.16 6.11
CA ASN A 83 9.89 5.43 5.62
C ASN A 83 9.85 5.25 4.10
N SER A 84 8.69 4.86 3.58
CA SER A 84 8.51 4.61 2.15
C SER A 84 8.60 5.89 1.32
N VAL A 85 8.02 7.00 1.80
CA VAL A 85 8.16 8.33 1.18
C VAL A 85 9.62 8.73 1.12
N ASN A 86 10.35 8.66 2.25
CA ASN A 86 11.77 8.98 2.29
C ASN A 86 12.59 8.12 1.29
N GLN A 87 12.28 6.83 1.20
CA GLN A 87 13.00 5.92 0.31
C GLN A 87 12.76 6.26 -1.17
N VAL A 88 11.51 6.52 -1.55
CA VAL A 88 11.15 6.86 -2.94
C VAL A 88 11.65 8.26 -3.31
N GLU A 89 11.61 9.22 -2.38
CA GLU A 89 12.18 10.56 -2.56
C GLU A 89 13.71 10.51 -2.82
N LEU A 90 14.43 9.64 -2.09
CA LEU A 90 15.88 9.46 -2.25
C LEU A 90 16.26 8.69 -3.52
N SER A 91 15.42 7.76 -3.96
CA SER A 91 15.66 6.89 -5.13
C SER A 91 14.43 6.81 -6.04
N PRO A 92 14.06 7.91 -6.72
CA PRO A 92 12.84 7.93 -7.53
C PRO A 92 13.01 7.08 -8.79
N THR A 93 12.05 6.21 -9.05
CA THR A 93 12.02 5.28 -10.19
C THR A 93 12.04 6.02 -11.54
N ASP A 94 11.56 7.27 -11.59
CA ASP A 94 11.58 8.09 -12.81
C ASP A 94 12.98 8.55 -13.26
N ARG A 95 14.02 8.47 -12.41
CA ARG A 95 15.38 8.92 -12.77
C ARG A 95 16.20 7.92 -13.60
N GLU A 96 15.74 6.68 -13.78
CA GLU A 96 16.45 5.68 -14.60
C GLU A 96 16.16 5.79 -16.12
N LYS A 97 15.45 6.83 -16.57
CA LYS A 97 15.32 7.17 -17.99
C LYS A 97 15.98 8.51 -18.30
N GLY A 98 17.30 8.56 -18.18
CA GLY A 98 18.16 9.66 -18.64
C GLY A 98 19.40 9.12 -19.31
#